data_AF-A0ABD5M7D4-F1
#
_entry.id   AF-A0ABD5M7D4-F1
#
_cell.length_a   1.000
_cell.length_b   1.000
_cell.length_c   1.000
_cell.angle_alpha   90.00
_cell.angle_beta   90.00
_cell.angle_gamma   90.00
#
_symmetry.space_group_name_H-M   'P 1'
#
loop_
_entity.id
_entity.type
_entity.pdbx_description
1 polymer ?
#
loop_
_entity_poly.entity_id
_entity_poly.type
_entity_poly.pdbx_seq_one_letter_code
_entity_poly.pdbx_strand_id
1 'polypeptide(L)'
;MFKAIVGASTLQDALDSVSVLVDECKIRLNEDELAIRAVDPANVGMVDLSLDAAAFESYEADGGVIGVNLAKLEDFVGMASGDQLVELELDEETRKLNIRMDGLSSTLALIDPDSIRQEPDIPDLDLSAEIVLEGAQLDRGIKAADMVSDHVRLRVDADEEAFHIEAQGDTDDVDFELDADDLIALTAGAADSLFSLDYLKDMNKAIPKDAEVTIELGEEFPVKIHYAVAEGQGNITYMLAPRIQSE
;
A
#
# COMPACT_ATOMS: atom_id res chain seq x y z
N MET A 1 24.03 -12.40 2.06
CA MET A 1 24.57 -11.02 2.10
C MET A 1 23.57 -10.05 1.50
N PHE A 2 23.11 -9.11 2.33
CA PHE A 2 22.27 -7.99 1.90
C PHE A 2 22.90 -6.66 2.32
N LYS A 3 23.01 -5.73 1.37
CA LYS A 3 23.45 -4.36 1.59
C LYS A 3 22.73 -3.42 0.63
N ALA A 4 22.14 -2.36 1.16
CA ALA A 4 21.42 -1.36 0.36
C ALA A 4 21.69 0.06 0.85
N ILE A 5 21.66 1.04 -0.05
CA ILE A 5 21.67 2.48 0.25
C ILE A 5 20.48 3.10 -0.45
N VAL A 6 19.63 3.79 0.28
CA VAL A 6 18.37 4.35 -0.22
C VAL A 6 18.09 5.71 0.41
N GLY A 7 17.39 6.58 -0.31
CA GLY A 7 16.86 7.82 0.26
C GLY A 7 15.87 7.54 1.37
N ALA A 8 15.95 8.29 2.46
CA ALA A 8 15.06 8.12 3.61
C ALA A 8 13.58 8.28 3.23
N SER A 9 13.22 9.20 2.31
CA SER A 9 11.82 9.38 1.92
C SER A 9 11.29 8.15 1.19
N THR A 10 12.08 7.59 0.26
CA THR A 10 11.72 6.38 -0.48
C THR A 10 11.48 5.19 0.47
N LEU A 11 12.38 5.01 1.45
CA LEU A 11 12.23 3.94 2.42
C LEU A 11 11.05 4.19 3.37
N GLN A 12 10.83 5.44 3.78
CA GLN A 12 9.70 5.84 4.62
C GLN A 12 8.36 5.56 3.92
N ASP A 13 8.19 6.02 2.68
CA ASP A 13 6.95 5.81 1.90
C ASP A 13 6.64 4.31 1.74
N ALA A 14 7.66 3.49 1.50
CA ALA A 14 7.52 2.05 1.41
C ALA A 14 7.10 1.42 2.74
N LEU A 15 7.71 1.81 3.87
CA LEU A 15 7.38 1.27 5.18
C LEU A 15 6.00 1.72 5.66
N ASP A 16 5.67 2.99 5.49
CA ASP A 16 4.38 3.59 5.85
C ASP A 16 3.22 2.88 5.11
N SER A 17 3.44 2.45 3.87
CA SER A 17 2.44 1.68 3.12
C SER A 17 2.16 0.29 3.69
N VAL A 18 3.11 -0.30 4.41
CA VAL A 18 2.93 -1.63 5.00
C VAL A 18 2.42 -1.52 6.44
N SER A 19 2.87 -0.52 7.18
CA SER A 19 2.54 -0.35 8.60
C SER A 19 1.09 0.03 8.87
N VAL A 20 0.37 0.54 7.87
CA VAL A 20 -1.09 0.75 7.95
C VAL A 20 -1.88 -0.55 8.14
N LEU A 21 -1.30 -1.71 7.82
CA LEU A 21 -1.97 -3.02 7.95
C LEU A 21 -1.32 -3.96 8.99
N VAL A 22 0.00 -3.90 9.18
CA VAL A 22 0.73 -4.85 10.04
C VAL A 22 1.86 -4.20 10.84
N ASP A 23 2.10 -4.70 12.05
CA ASP A 23 3.20 -4.23 12.91
C ASP A 23 4.56 -4.88 12.57
N GLU A 24 4.52 -6.05 11.94
CA GLU A 24 5.68 -6.85 11.58
C GLU A 24 5.45 -7.55 10.24
N CYS A 25 6.51 -7.69 9.44
CA CYS A 25 6.41 -8.32 8.13
C CYS A 25 7.66 -9.11 7.78
N LYS A 26 7.53 -9.91 6.72
CA LYS A 26 8.64 -10.55 6.03
C LYS A 26 9.08 -9.64 4.90
N ILE A 27 10.37 -9.37 4.84
CA ILE A 27 11.01 -8.67 3.73
C ILE A 27 11.81 -9.69 2.93
N ARG A 28 11.50 -9.82 1.64
CA ARG A 28 12.22 -10.64 0.67
C ARG A 28 13.29 -9.78 0.00
N LEU A 29 14.52 -10.27 0.05
CA LEU A 29 15.71 -9.57 -0.44
C LEU A 29 16.18 -10.28 -1.71
N ASN A 30 15.43 -10.10 -2.80
CA ASN A 30 15.72 -10.73 -4.10
C ASN A 30 16.85 -9.96 -4.80
N GLU A 31 17.47 -10.53 -5.83
CA GLU A 31 18.59 -9.88 -6.54
C GLU A 31 18.18 -8.57 -7.23
N ASP A 32 16.96 -8.52 -7.76
CA ASP A 32 16.46 -7.39 -8.56
C ASP A 32 15.51 -6.46 -7.80
N GLU A 33 15.03 -6.86 -6.61
CA GLU A 33 14.03 -6.11 -5.85
C GLU A 33 14.02 -6.45 -4.35
N LEU A 34 13.51 -5.50 -3.56
CA LEU A 34 13.02 -5.74 -2.21
C LEU A 34 11.51 -5.86 -2.26
N ALA A 35 10.96 -6.97 -1.76
CA ALA A 35 9.52 -7.22 -1.79
C ALA A 35 8.96 -7.49 -0.40
N ILE A 36 7.74 -7.00 -0.15
CA ILE A 36 6.98 -7.23 1.08
C ILE A 36 5.56 -7.62 0.69
N ARG A 37 5.08 -8.71 1.31
CA ARG A 37 3.67 -9.09 1.21
C ARG A 37 3.11 -9.39 2.58
N ALA A 38 2.02 -8.74 2.93
CA ALA A 38 1.41 -8.90 4.23
C ALA A 38 -0.12 -8.81 4.17
N VAL A 39 -0.77 -9.57 5.04
CA VAL A 39 -2.20 -9.47 5.30
C VAL A 39 -2.41 -9.10 6.76
N ASP A 40 -3.39 -8.23 7.01
CA ASP A 40 -3.73 -7.79 8.35
C ASP A 40 -4.24 -8.98 9.22
N PRO A 41 -4.30 -8.81 10.56
CA PRO A 41 -4.75 -9.85 11.46
C PRO A 41 -6.14 -10.43 11.13
N ALA A 42 -7.06 -9.60 10.63
CA ALA A 42 -8.44 -9.97 10.30
C ALA A 42 -8.61 -10.64 8.92
N ASN A 43 -7.59 -10.66 8.07
CA ASN A 43 -7.66 -11.13 6.67
C ASN A 43 -8.63 -10.32 5.79
N VAL A 44 -8.70 -9.01 6.03
CA VAL A 44 -9.55 -8.07 5.32
C VAL A 44 -8.71 -7.21 4.35
N GLY A 45 -7.55 -6.73 4.81
CA GLY A 45 -6.64 -5.89 4.04
C GLY A 45 -5.33 -6.61 3.74
N MET A 46 -4.85 -6.48 2.51
CA MET A 46 -3.55 -6.97 2.08
C MET A 46 -2.74 -5.85 1.43
N VAL A 47 -1.43 -5.90 1.59
CA VAL A 47 -0.47 -5.06 0.86
C VAL A 47 0.56 -5.96 0.17
N ASP A 48 0.84 -5.66 -1.08
CA ASP A 48 1.93 -6.22 -1.87
C ASP A 48 2.78 -5.05 -2.37
N LEU A 49 4.01 -4.99 -1.89
CA LEU A 49 4.98 -3.95 -2.20
C LEU A 49 6.19 -4.57 -2.88
N SER A 50 6.65 -3.92 -3.95
CA SER A 50 7.94 -4.17 -4.58
C SER A 50 8.70 -2.86 -4.73
N LEU A 51 9.98 -2.88 -4.43
CA LEU A 51 10.95 -1.82 -4.70
C LEU A 51 12.05 -2.39 -5.57
N ASP A 52 12.15 -1.91 -6.81
CA ASP A 52 13.20 -2.32 -7.72
C ASP A 52 14.57 -1.93 -7.16
N ALA A 53 15.61 -2.71 -7.49
CA ALA A 53 17.00 -2.38 -7.15
C ALA A 53 17.40 -0.98 -7.67
N ALA A 54 16.73 -0.47 -8.72
CA ALA A 54 16.93 0.87 -9.26
C ALA A 54 16.43 2.00 -8.34
N ALA A 55 15.53 1.70 -7.38
CA ALA A 55 15.08 2.62 -6.32
C ALA A 55 16.18 2.93 -5.29
N PHE A 56 17.28 2.20 -5.34
CA PHE A 56 18.40 2.32 -4.41
C PHE A 56 19.61 2.94 -5.12
N GLU A 57 20.38 3.75 -4.40
CA GLU A 57 21.69 4.24 -4.86
C GLU A 57 22.69 3.08 -4.99
N SER A 58 22.54 2.05 -4.15
CA SER A 58 23.24 0.79 -4.29
C SER A 58 22.38 -0.33 -3.70
N TYR A 59 22.32 -1.46 -4.37
CA TYR A 59 21.60 -2.63 -3.90
C TYR A 59 22.39 -3.90 -4.22
N GLU A 60 22.68 -4.68 -3.18
CA GLU A 60 23.32 -5.98 -3.26
C GLU A 60 22.54 -6.96 -2.38
N ALA A 61 22.00 -8.01 -2.98
CA ALA A 61 21.30 -9.08 -2.28
C ALA A 61 21.60 -10.43 -2.94
N ASP A 62 21.73 -11.49 -2.17
CA ASP A 62 21.94 -12.87 -2.64
C ASP A 62 20.75 -13.80 -2.32
N GLY A 63 19.58 -13.20 -2.10
CA GLY A 63 18.37 -13.91 -1.70
C GLY A 63 18.22 -14.02 -0.19
N GLY A 64 16.98 -14.23 0.26
CA GLY A 64 16.68 -14.46 1.67
C GLY A 64 15.39 -13.79 2.10
N VAL A 65 14.96 -14.13 3.32
CA VAL A 65 13.79 -13.54 3.96
C VAL A 65 14.19 -13.13 5.37
N ILE A 66 13.94 -11.88 5.71
CA ILE A 66 14.14 -11.35 7.07
C ILE A 66 12.79 -10.97 7.67
N GLY A 67 12.62 -11.23 8.96
CA GLY A 67 11.48 -10.74 9.72
C GLY A 67 11.83 -9.42 10.39
N VAL A 68 11.00 -8.40 10.21
CA VAL A 68 11.25 -7.05 10.71
C VAL A 68 10.06 -6.55 11.51
N ASN A 69 10.36 -5.89 12.64
CA ASN A 69 9.38 -5.06 13.34
C ASN A 69 9.33 -3.70 12.64
N LEU A 70 8.21 -3.39 11.98
CA LEU A 70 8.08 -2.22 11.11
C LEU A 70 8.14 -0.93 11.91
N ALA A 71 7.39 -0.84 13.01
CA ALA A 71 7.39 0.35 13.88
C ALA A 71 8.79 0.76 14.33
N LYS A 72 9.65 -0.21 14.71
CA LYS A 72 11.04 0.08 15.08
C LYS A 72 11.91 0.48 13.90
N LEU A 73 11.69 -0.10 12.72
CA LEU A 73 12.43 0.27 11.53
C LEU A 73 12.06 1.71 11.10
N GLU A 74 10.77 2.04 11.10
CA GLU A 74 10.25 3.40 10.88
C GLU A 74 10.83 4.40 11.89
N ASP A 75 10.86 4.05 13.18
CA ASP A 75 11.48 4.89 14.21
C ASP A 75 12.95 5.22 13.87
N PHE A 76 13.71 4.27 13.32
CA PHE A 76 15.10 4.50 12.91
C PHE A 76 15.19 5.33 11.63
N VAL A 77 14.38 5.02 10.61
CA VAL A 77 14.36 5.73 9.33
C VAL A 77 13.90 7.18 9.52
N GLY A 78 12.90 7.42 10.36
CA GLY A 78 12.38 8.74 10.70
C GLY A 78 13.34 9.63 11.50
N MET A 79 14.50 9.11 11.94
CA MET A 79 15.59 9.94 12.48
C MET A 79 16.41 10.64 11.38
N ALA A 80 16.28 10.22 10.12
CA ALA A 80 16.95 10.84 8.99
C ALA A 80 16.45 12.28 8.77
N SER A 81 17.36 13.16 8.35
CA SER A 81 17.01 14.57 8.09
C SER A 81 16.69 14.79 6.61
N GLY A 82 15.39 14.95 6.29
CA GLY A 82 14.94 15.08 4.91
C GLY A 82 15.18 13.78 4.13
N ASP A 83 15.55 13.89 2.85
CA ASP A 83 15.84 12.71 2.02
C ASP A 83 17.33 12.28 2.11
N GLN A 84 17.78 12.05 3.34
CA GLN A 84 19.13 11.63 3.60
C GLN A 84 19.31 10.14 3.23
N LEU A 85 20.49 9.77 2.75
CA LEU A 85 20.80 8.36 2.48
C LEU A 85 20.88 7.53 3.78
N VAL A 86 20.18 6.39 3.76
CA VAL A 86 20.15 5.35 4.78
C VAL A 86 20.83 4.11 4.21
N GLU A 87 21.86 3.63 4.89
CA GLU A 87 22.53 2.37 4.59
C GLU A 87 21.94 1.25 5.46
N LEU A 88 21.49 0.18 4.82
CA LEU A 88 20.99 -1.04 5.44
C LEU A 88 21.97 -2.18 5.15
N GLU A 89 22.40 -2.91 6.16
CA GLU A 89 23.32 -4.05 6.00
C GLU A 89 22.89 -5.20 6.92
N LEU A 90 22.64 -6.37 6.35
CA LEU A 90 22.31 -7.57 7.09
C LEU A 90 23.56 -8.23 7.67
N ASP A 91 23.62 -8.34 8.99
CA ASP A 91 24.58 -9.18 9.69
C ASP A 91 23.96 -10.54 10.00
N GLU A 92 24.34 -11.54 9.19
CA GLU A 92 23.86 -12.92 9.29
C GLU A 92 24.36 -13.64 10.56
N GLU A 93 25.53 -13.27 11.09
CA GLU A 93 26.08 -13.88 12.30
C GLU A 93 25.29 -13.47 13.53
N THR A 94 24.96 -12.18 13.63
CA THR A 94 24.22 -11.64 14.78
C THR A 94 22.71 -11.61 14.59
N ARG A 95 22.22 -11.88 13.37
CA ARG A 95 20.80 -11.76 12.96
C ARG A 95 20.25 -10.37 13.23
N LYS A 96 21.02 -9.35 12.86
CA LYS A 96 20.65 -7.95 13.03
C LYS A 96 20.75 -7.22 11.71
N LEU A 97 19.88 -6.23 11.55
CA LEU A 97 19.99 -5.24 10.50
C LEU A 97 20.76 -4.05 11.05
N ASN A 98 21.93 -3.78 10.48
CA ASN A 98 22.68 -2.56 10.75
C ASN A 98 22.07 -1.43 9.91
N ILE A 99 21.80 -0.31 10.57
CA ILE A 99 21.21 0.88 9.95
C ILE A 99 22.18 2.03 10.20
N ARG A 100 22.69 2.65 9.14
CA ARG A 100 23.62 3.78 9.23
C ARG A 100 23.13 4.98 8.46
N MET A 101 23.25 6.16 9.07
CA MET A 101 22.82 7.43 8.47
C MET A 101 23.57 8.59 9.19
N ASP A 102 24.24 9.49 8.45
CA ASP A 102 24.95 10.68 8.97
C ASP A 102 25.70 10.49 10.31
N GLY A 103 26.57 9.47 10.36
CA GLY A 103 27.37 9.18 11.55
C GLY A 103 26.63 8.47 12.70
N LEU A 104 25.31 8.30 12.60
CA LEU A 104 24.53 7.39 13.44
C LEU A 104 24.70 5.95 12.95
N SER A 105 24.95 5.03 13.87
CA SER A 105 24.99 3.59 13.61
C SER A 105 24.12 2.89 14.65
N SER A 106 23.06 2.25 14.17
CA SER A 106 22.08 1.54 14.98
C SER A 106 21.98 0.08 14.53
N THR A 107 21.46 -0.78 15.41
CA THR A 107 21.21 -2.19 15.08
C THR A 107 19.78 -2.56 15.45
N LEU A 108 19.03 -3.11 14.50
CA LEU A 108 17.70 -3.67 14.72
C LEU A 108 17.80 -5.20 14.82
N ALA A 109 17.26 -5.78 15.89
CA ALA A 109 17.17 -7.23 16.02
C ALA A 109 16.07 -7.76 15.09
N LEU A 110 16.40 -8.77 14.29
CA LEU A 110 15.45 -9.39 13.38
C LEU A 110 14.57 -10.43 14.11
N ILE A 111 13.36 -10.59 13.58
CA ILE A 111 12.40 -11.61 14.00
C ILE A 111 12.62 -12.84 13.13
N ASP A 112 12.43 -14.02 13.71
CA ASP A 112 12.45 -15.27 12.93
C ASP A 112 11.28 -15.26 11.93
N PRO A 113 11.53 -15.33 10.60
CA PRO A 113 10.46 -15.33 9.60
C PRO A 113 9.41 -16.42 9.85
N ASP A 114 9.79 -17.57 10.41
CA ASP A 114 8.85 -18.66 10.70
C ASP A 114 7.88 -18.33 11.85
N SER A 115 8.19 -17.31 12.65
CA SER A 115 7.33 -16.82 13.73
C SER A 115 6.35 -15.72 13.30
N ILE A 116 6.57 -15.12 12.13
CA ILE A 116 5.68 -14.12 11.52
C ILE A 116 4.58 -14.83 10.72
N ARG A 117 3.42 -14.18 10.60
CA ARG A 117 2.31 -14.65 9.77
C ARG A 117 2.78 -15.05 8.36
N GLN A 118 2.15 -16.10 7.82
CA GLN A 118 2.45 -16.54 6.46
C GLN A 118 2.00 -15.50 5.44
N GLU A 119 2.79 -15.38 4.37
CA GLU A 119 2.47 -14.48 3.27
C GLU A 119 1.25 -15.01 2.52
N PRO A 120 0.29 -14.15 2.18
CA PRO A 120 -0.86 -14.54 1.37
C PRO A 120 -0.46 -14.81 -0.09
N ASP A 121 -1.21 -15.67 -0.75
CA ASP A 121 -1.20 -15.77 -2.21
C ASP A 121 -2.06 -14.64 -2.79
N ILE A 122 -1.62 -14.07 -3.92
CA ILE A 122 -2.43 -13.08 -4.64
C ILE A 122 -3.50 -13.84 -5.42
N PRO A 123 -4.81 -13.56 -5.19
CA PRO A 123 -5.86 -14.20 -5.95
C PRO A 123 -5.89 -13.63 -7.38
N ASP A 124 -6.15 -14.52 -8.33
CA ASP A 124 -6.49 -14.13 -9.71
C ASP A 124 -7.97 -13.72 -9.72
N LEU A 125 -8.23 -12.42 -9.90
CA LEU A 125 -9.56 -11.81 -9.84
C LEU A 125 -9.89 -11.24 -11.22
N ASP A 126 -11.07 -11.58 -11.74
CA ASP A 126 -11.60 -10.99 -12.97
C ASP A 126 -12.36 -9.71 -12.61
N LEU A 127 -11.61 -8.59 -12.57
CA LEU A 127 -12.13 -7.27 -12.25
C LEU A 127 -12.48 -6.56 -13.56
N SER A 128 -13.76 -6.26 -13.72
CA SER A 128 -14.35 -5.80 -14.98
C SER A 128 -14.11 -4.31 -15.27
N ALA A 129 -13.83 -3.52 -14.24
CA ALA A 129 -13.60 -2.08 -14.35
C ALA A 129 -12.20 -1.70 -13.87
N GLU A 130 -11.60 -0.74 -14.57
CA GLU A 130 -10.32 -0.13 -14.22
C GLU A 130 -10.47 1.39 -14.25
N ILE A 131 -10.15 2.05 -13.15
CA ILE A 131 -10.28 3.50 -12.97
C ILE A 131 -8.91 4.08 -12.65
N VAL A 132 -8.48 5.09 -13.40
CA VAL A 132 -7.22 5.81 -13.14
C VAL A 132 -7.54 7.26 -12.78
N LEU A 133 -7.09 7.69 -11.60
CA LEU A 133 -7.37 9.00 -11.02
C LEU A 133 -6.18 9.52 -10.20
N GLU A 134 -6.18 10.80 -9.85
CA GLU A 134 -5.19 11.34 -8.91
C GLU A 134 -5.52 10.93 -7.47
N GLY A 135 -4.48 10.65 -6.66
CA GLY A 135 -4.63 10.35 -5.23
C GLY A 135 -5.39 11.43 -4.46
N ALA A 136 -5.31 12.70 -4.88
CA ALA A 136 -6.08 13.81 -4.32
C ALA A 136 -7.59 13.67 -4.50
N GLN A 137 -8.02 13.12 -5.64
CA GLN A 137 -9.44 12.85 -5.91
C GLN A 137 -9.93 11.70 -5.03
N LEU A 138 -9.15 10.62 -4.92
CA LEU A 138 -9.46 9.49 -4.03
C LEU A 138 -9.55 9.94 -2.55
N ASP A 139 -8.57 10.71 -2.08
CA ASP A 139 -8.53 11.28 -0.72
C ASP A 139 -9.76 12.14 -0.42
N ARG A 140 -10.19 12.94 -1.40
CA ARG A 140 -11.39 13.78 -1.27
C ARG A 140 -12.65 12.94 -1.15
N GLY A 141 -12.81 11.90 -1.99
CA GLY A 141 -13.96 11.00 -1.95
C GLY A 141 -14.05 10.25 -0.62
N ILE A 142 -12.95 9.64 -0.17
CA ILE A 142 -12.88 8.91 1.10
C ILE A 142 -13.20 9.82 2.29
N LYS A 143 -12.68 11.05 2.31
CA LYS A 143 -12.99 12.02 3.37
C LYS A 143 -14.44 12.47 3.38
N ALA A 144 -15.06 12.62 2.20
CA ALA A 144 -16.46 12.98 2.11
C ALA A 144 -17.36 11.85 2.63
N ALA A 145 -17.05 10.60 2.25
CA ALA A 145 -17.73 9.41 2.76
C ALA A 145 -17.61 9.27 4.30
N ASP A 146 -16.44 9.62 4.87
CA ASP A 146 -16.16 9.49 6.32
C ASP A 146 -17.01 10.39 7.20
N MET A 147 -17.58 11.44 6.63
CA MET A 147 -18.49 12.32 7.34
C MET A 147 -19.88 11.70 7.53
N VAL A 148 -20.19 10.63 6.80
CA VAL A 148 -21.55 10.12 6.61
C VAL A 148 -21.74 8.69 7.09
N SER A 149 -20.79 7.79 6.79
CA SER A 149 -20.96 6.36 7.02
C SER A 149 -19.64 5.66 7.36
N ASP A 150 -19.73 4.48 7.96
CA ASP A 150 -18.59 3.59 8.22
C ASP A 150 -18.23 2.73 6.98
N HIS A 151 -19.06 2.80 5.94
CA HIS A 151 -18.93 2.03 4.71
C HIS A 151 -19.01 2.94 3.50
N VAL A 152 -18.31 2.57 2.44
CA VAL A 152 -18.33 3.28 1.17
C VAL A 152 -18.58 2.31 0.03
N ARG A 153 -19.46 2.69 -0.87
CA ARG A 153 -19.74 1.96 -2.10
C ARG A 153 -18.94 2.60 -3.21
N LEU A 154 -18.14 1.77 -3.88
CA LEU A 154 -17.44 2.13 -5.10
C LEU A 154 -18.23 1.54 -6.26
N ARG A 155 -18.64 2.37 -7.20
CA ARG A 155 -19.49 1.97 -8.33
C ARG A 155 -18.98 2.60 -9.62
N VAL A 156 -19.02 1.84 -10.71
CA VAL A 156 -18.84 2.36 -12.07
C VAL A 156 -20.17 2.30 -12.79
N ASP A 157 -20.64 3.45 -13.28
CA ASP A 157 -21.77 3.51 -14.19
C ASP A 157 -21.27 3.40 -15.63
N ALA A 158 -21.54 2.26 -16.27
CA ALA A 158 -21.05 1.98 -17.60
C ALA A 158 -21.82 2.73 -18.70
N ASP A 159 -23.05 3.18 -18.43
CA ASP A 159 -23.85 3.94 -19.40
C ASP A 159 -23.43 5.42 -19.39
N GLU A 160 -23.13 5.96 -18.21
CA GLU A 160 -22.70 7.35 -18.02
C GLU A 160 -21.17 7.53 -18.07
N GLU A 161 -20.41 6.44 -18.12
CA GLU A 161 -18.93 6.42 -18.07
C GLU A 161 -18.41 7.22 -16.87
N ALA A 162 -18.98 6.95 -15.69
CA ALA A 162 -18.69 7.67 -14.46
C ALA A 162 -18.29 6.71 -13.33
N PHE A 163 -17.37 7.16 -12.48
CA PHE A 163 -16.99 6.51 -11.24
C PHE A 163 -17.60 7.24 -10.05
N HIS A 164 -18.20 6.49 -9.13
CA HIS A 164 -18.87 7.01 -7.96
C HIS A 164 -18.24 6.48 -6.67
N ILE A 165 -18.03 7.39 -5.72
CA ILE A 165 -17.69 7.10 -4.33
C ILE A 165 -18.88 7.55 -3.47
N GLU A 166 -19.71 6.58 -3.08
CA GLU A 166 -21.00 6.81 -2.41
C GLU A 166 -20.95 6.36 -0.94
N ALA A 167 -21.58 7.13 -0.05
CA ALA A 167 -21.79 6.75 1.34
C ALA A 167 -23.19 7.17 1.79
N GLN A 168 -23.91 6.23 2.40
CA GLN A 168 -25.25 6.47 2.93
C GLN A 168 -25.25 6.38 4.45
N GLY A 169 -25.83 7.39 5.10
CA GLY A 169 -25.95 7.51 6.54
C GLY A 169 -27.41 7.53 7.00
N ASP A 170 -27.63 7.72 8.30
CA ASP A 170 -29.00 7.77 8.85
C ASP A 170 -29.76 9.05 8.45
N THR A 171 -29.04 10.12 8.12
CA THR A 171 -29.61 11.47 7.92
C THR A 171 -29.07 12.15 6.67
N ASP A 172 -27.77 12.02 6.43
CA ASP A 172 -27.07 12.64 5.31
C ASP A 172 -26.54 11.53 4.39
N ASP A 173 -26.43 11.83 3.10
CA ASP A 173 -25.84 10.97 2.08
C ASP A 173 -24.79 11.78 1.31
N VAL A 174 -23.75 11.09 0.82
CA VAL A 174 -22.71 11.65 -0.05
C VAL A 174 -22.58 10.80 -1.30
N ASP A 175 -22.50 11.48 -2.44
CA ASP A 175 -22.14 10.90 -3.74
C ASP A 175 -21.08 11.81 -4.36
N PHE A 176 -19.89 11.26 -4.58
CA PHE A 176 -18.83 11.93 -5.33
C PHE A 176 -18.67 11.24 -6.68
N GLU A 177 -19.24 11.88 -7.69
CA GLU A 177 -19.19 11.50 -9.09
C GLU A 177 -17.95 12.09 -9.76
N LEU A 178 -17.25 11.25 -10.51
CA LEU A 178 -16.12 11.59 -11.38
C LEU A 178 -16.45 11.05 -12.78
N ASP A 179 -16.70 11.95 -13.72
CA ASP A 179 -16.94 11.57 -15.11
C ASP A 179 -15.60 11.27 -15.85
N ALA A 180 -15.70 10.82 -17.10
CA ALA A 180 -14.53 10.51 -17.91
C ALA A 180 -13.60 11.72 -18.16
N ASP A 181 -14.08 12.97 -18.07
CA ASP A 181 -13.26 14.17 -18.23
C ASP A 181 -12.51 14.53 -16.94
N ASP A 182 -13.03 14.11 -15.78
CA ASP A 182 -12.38 14.25 -14.47
C ASP A 182 -11.32 13.15 -14.20
N LEU A 183 -11.38 12.02 -14.90
CA LEU A 183 -10.49 10.86 -14.72
C LEU A 183 -9.30 10.90 -15.69
N ILE A 184 -8.19 10.25 -15.29
CA ILE A 184 -7.03 10.07 -16.18
C ILE A 184 -7.35 9.01 -17.25
N ALA A 185 -7.99 7.91 -16.82
CA ALA A 185 -8.51 6.88 -17.71
C ALA A 185 -9.65 6.12 -17.02
N LEU A 186 -10.58 5.60 -17.83
CA LEU A 186 -11.66 4.73 -17.37
C LEU A 186 -11.86 3.61 -18.38
N THR A 187 -11.75 2.37 -17.91
CA THR A 187 -12.30 1.20 -18.59
C THR A 187 -13.60 0.83 -17.88
N ALA A 188 -14.72 1.22 -18.47
CA ALA A 188 -16.04 1.00 -17.90
C ALA A 188 -16.45 -0.49 -17.98
N GLY A 189 -16.70 -1.09 -16.83
CA GLY A 189 -17.26 -2.43 -16.67
C GLY A 189 -18.23 -2.48 -15.50
N ALA A 190 -19.05 -3.54 -15.43
CA ALA A 190 -20.01 -3.70 -14.34
C ALA A 190 -19.27 -3.90 -13.02
N ALA A 191 -19.27 -2.88 -12.17
CA ALA A 191 -18.50 -2.86 -10.94
C ALA A 191 -19.26 -2.09 -9.86
N ASP A 192 -19.57 -2.79 -8.78
CA ASP A 192 -20.34 -2.27 -7.65
C ASP A 192 -20.01 -3.10 -6.41
N SER A 193 -19.31 -2.49 -5.46
CA SER A 193 -18.90 -3.16 -4.24
C SER A 193 -18.91 -2.20 -3.06
N LEU A 194 -19.27 -2.73 -1.89
CA LEU A 194 -19.25 -2.02 -0.62
C LEU A 194 -17.97 -2.38 0.14
N PHE A 195 -17.29 -1.40 0.73
CA PHE A 195 -16.05 -1.60 1.48
C PHE A 195 -16.10 -0.94 2.85
N SER A 196 -15.22 -1.41 3.75
CA SER A 196 -15.02 -0.79 5.05
C SER A 196 -14.26 0.51 4.88
N LEU A 197 -14.84 1.64 5.32
CA LEU A 197 -14.22 2.93 5.11
C LEU A 197 -12.97 3.12 5.99
N ASP A 198 -12.95 2.57 7.20
CA ASP A 198 -11.78 2.60 8.08
C ASP A 198 -10.51 2.06 7.40
N TYR A 199 -10.61 0.94 6.68
CA TYR A 199 -9.48 0.39 5.93
C TYR A 199 -9.04 1.29 4.78
N LEU A 200 -9.99 1.82 4.01
CA LEU A 200 -9.67 2.75 2.91
C LEU A 200 -9.05 4.04 3.44
N LYS A 201 -9.47 4.54 4.60
CA LYS A 201 -8.86 5.70 5.26
C LYS A 201 -7.42 5.43 5.65
N ASP A 202 -7.13 4.26 6.21
CA ASP A 202 -5.78 3.90 6.61
C ASP A 202 -4.88 3.71 5.38
N MET A 203 -5.33 2.97 4.36
CA MET A 203 -4.61 2.81 3.09
C MET A 203 -4.36 4.17 2.40
N ASN A 204 -5.38 5.04 2.33
CA ASN A 204 -5.30 6.35 1.68
C ASN A 204 -4.33 7.33 2.38
N LYS A 205 -4.00 7.14 3.67
CA LYS A 205 -2.97 7.96 4.33
C LYS A 205 -1.58 7.75 3.72
N ALA A 206 -1.30 6.57 3.19
CA ALA A 206 -0.02 6.21 2.58
C ALA A 206 0.04 6.50 1.07
N ILE A 207 -1.06 6.95 0.47
CA ILE A 207 -1.12 7.29 -0.96
C ILE A 207 -0.74 8.77 -1.14
N PRO A 208 0.32 9.10 -1.89
CA PRO A 208 0.64 10.49 -2.22
C PRO A 208 -0.49 11.14 -3.02
N LYS A 209 -0.79 12.41 -2.73
CA LYS A 209 -1.93 13.10 -3.35
C LYS A 209 -1.75 13.36 -4.85
N ASP A 210 -0.52 13.51 -5.28
CA ASP A 210 -0.11 13.73 -6.66
C ASP A 210 0.24 12.42 -7.39
N ALA A 211 0.11 11.27 -6.72
CA ALA A 211 0.28 9.98 -7.37
C ALA A 211 -0.90 9.66 -8.28
N GLU A 212 -0.60 9.04 -9.42
CA GLU A 212 -1.60 8.34 -10.23
C GLU A 212 -1.98 7.03 -9.53
N VAL A 213 -3.27 6.84 -9.31
CA VAL A 213 -3.84 5.68 -8.63
C VAL A 213 -4.71 4.92 -9.60
N THR A 214 -4.43 3.63 -9.77
CA THR A 214 -5.25 2.70 -10.55
C THR A 214 -6.08 1.85 -9.60
N ILE A 215 -7.40 1.85 -9.77
CA ILE A 215 -8.35 1.04 -9.01
C ILE A 215 -8.91 -0.03 -9.96
N GLU A 216 -8.67 -1.30 -9.65
CA GLU A 216 -9.36 -2.42 -10.29
C GLU A 216 -10.57 -2.80 -9.42
N LEU A 217 -11.76 -2.81 -10.02
CA LEU A 217 -13.03 -3.02 -9.32
C LEU A 217 -13.91 -4.04 -10.05
N GLY A 218 -14.70 -4.79 -9.27
CA GLY A 218 -15.71 -5.71 -9.76
C GLY A 218 -16.94 -5.75 -8.85
N GLU A 219 -17.88 -6.65 -9.14
CA GLU A 219 -19.08 -6.87 -8.33
C GLU A 219 -18.79 -7.85 -7.19
N GLU A 220 -18.90 -7.39 -5.94
CA GLU A 220 -18.67 -8.18 -4.73
C GLU A 220 -17.30 -8.89 -4.67
N PHE A 221 -16.28 -8.33 -5.34
CA PHE A 221 -14.89 -8.79 -5.29
C PHE A 221 -14.00 -7.83 -4.48
N PRO A 222 -12.83 -8.30 -3.99
CA PRO A 222 -11.84 -7.40 -3.43
C PRO A 222 -11.44 -6.31 -4.43
N VAL A 223 -11.43 -5.06 -3.99
CA VAL A 223 -10.86 -3.97 -4.78
C VAL A 223 -9.34 -4.07 -4.71
N LYS A 224 -8.67 -3.77 -5.83
CA LYS A 224 -7.24 -3.54 -5.83
C LYS A 224 -6.94 -2.07 -6.09
N ILE A 225 -6.01 -1.51 -5.33
CA ILE A 225 -5.58 -0.12 -5.46
C ILE A 225 -4.08 -0.13 -5.68
N HIS A 226 -3.67 0.29 -6.88
CA HIS A 226 -2.29 0.32 -7.33
C HIS A 226 -1.81 1.76 -7.39
N TYR A 227 -0.60 2.00 -6.90
CA TYR A 227 0.10 3.25 -7.09
C TYR A 227 1.61 3.02 -7.06
N ALA A 228 2.33 3.94 -7.67
CA ALA A 228 3.78 3.91 -7.69
C ALA A 228 4.39 4.88 -6.67
N VAL A 229 5.56 4.54 -6.18
CA VAL A 229 6.44 5.39 -5.35
C VAL A 229 7.84 5.40 -5.96
N ALA A 230 8.77 6.14 -5.35
CA ALA A 230 10.17 6.17 -5.76
C ALA A 230 10.35 6.50 -7.25
N GLU A 231 9.63 7.52 -7.75
CA GLU A 231 9.65 7.92 -9.16
C GLU A 231 9.32 6.77 -10.14
N GLY A 232 8.45 5.83 -9.75
CA GLY A 232 8.03 4.69 -10.58
C GLY A 232 8.86 3.42 -10.38
N GLN A 233 9.81 3.43 -9.45
CA GLN A 233 10.67 2.28 -9.12
C GLN A 233 10.15 1.46 -7.93
N GLY A 234 9.04 1.88 -7.35
CA GLY A 234 8.30 1.12 -6.35
C GLY A 234 6.84 0.97 -6.75
N ASN A 235 6.29 -0.21 -6.57
CA ASN A 235 4.88 -0.50 -6.82
C ASN A 235 4.24 -0.99 -5.53
N ILE A 236 3.12 -0.36 -5.14
CA ILE A 236 2.28 -0.81 -4.04
C ILE A 236 0.92 -1.20 -4.58
N THR A 237 0.45 -2.37 -4.16
CA THR A 237 -0.90 -2.87 -4.40
C THR A 237 -1.56 -3.13 -3.06
N TYR A 238 -2.61 -2.38 -2.74
CA TYR A 238 -3.54 -2.76 -1.69
C TYR A 238 -4.65 -3.64 -2.24
N MET A 239 -5.09 -4.61 -1.44
CA MET A 239 -6.33 -5.33 -1.67
C MET A 239 -7.22 -5.21 -0.46
N LEU A 240 -8.50 -4.91 -0.67
CA LEU A 240 -9.48 -4.80 0.40
C LEU A 240 -10.70 -5.67 0.09
N ALA A 241 -11.01 -6.59 1.00
CA ALA A 241 -12.18 -7.45 0.87
C ALA A 241 -13.49 -6.63 0.93
N PRO A 242 -14.50 -7.00 0.13
CA PRO A 242 -15.79 -6.32 0.13
C PRO A 242 -16.58 -6.71 1.38
N ARG A 243 -17.53 -5.84 1.73
CA ARG A 243 -18.57 -6.09 2.70
C ARG A 243 -19.76 -6.71 1.97
N ILE A 244 -20.34 -7.75 2.54
CA ILE A 244 -21.55 -8.38 2.01
C ILE A 244 -22.70 -7.38 2.17
N GLN A 245 -23.30 -6.96 1.06
CA GLN A 245 -24.57 -6.23 1.09
C GLN A 245 -25.62 -7.17 1.68
N SER A 246 -26.16 -6.84 2.85
CA SER A 246 -27.32 -7.56 3.39
C SER A 246 -28.57 -6.90 2.81
N GLU A 247 -29.42 -7.68 2.12
CA GLU A 247 -30.76 -7.25 1.67
C GLU A 247 -31.62 -6.67 2.80
#